data_AF-A0A916EJM7-F1
#
_entry.id   AF-A0A916EJM7-F1
#
_cell.length_a   1.000
_cell.length_b   1.000
_cell.length_c   1.000
_cell.angle_alpha   90.00
_cell.angle_beta   90.00
_cell.angle_gamma   90.00
#
_symmetry.space_group_name_H-M   'P 1'
#
loop_
_entity.id
_entity.type
_entity.pdbx_description
1 polymer ?
#
loop_
_entity_poly.entity_id
_entity_poly.type
_entity_poly.pdbx_seq_one_letter_code
_entity_poly.pdbx_strand_id
1 'polypeptide(L)'
;MNTIICEVKEFFKETCNSLLVKVKKDPVIDNELINKMIFWDCTYSETKITFIDLIKGIISCELAAYTALIFENKKLQDKFLVLLRNFIFNKSWNFWINRCLKQKEKERRLKVNLKKVKENLNEDKYIDPNRKINQLQLTFLTV
;
A
#
# COMPACT_ATOMS: atom_id res chain seq x y z
N MET A 1 -1.86 -9.56 -7.14
CA MET A 1 -2.17 -8.59 -6.07
C MET A 1 -2.84 -9.28 -4.90
N ASN A 2 -3.88 -10.09 -5.15
CA ASN A 2 -4.54 -10.92 -4.13
C ASN A 2 -3.55 -11.77 -3.32
N THR A 3 -2.56 -12.39 -3.97
CA THR A 3 -1.48 -13.12 -3.28
C THR A 3 -0.71 -12.23 -2.30
N ILE A 4 -0.34 -11.01 -2.70
CA ILE A 4 0.35 -10.05 -1.83
C ILE A 4 -0.56 -9.63 -0.66
N ILE A 5 -1.85 -9.40 -0.92
CA ILE A 5 -2.82 -9.05 0.13
C ILE A 5 -2.94 -10.19 1.16
N CYS A 6 -3.06 -11.44 0.72
CA CYS A 6 -3.10 -12.60 1.62
C CYS A 6 -1.83 -12.70 2.47
N GLU A 7 -0.65 -12.55 1.86
CA GLU A 7 0.62 -12.57 2.57
C GLU A 7 0.75 -11.41 3.58
N VAL A 8 0.26 -10.22 3.24
CA VAL A 8 0.26 -9.05 4.14
C VAL A 8 -0.70 -9.26 5.31
N LYS A 9 -1.88 -9.86 5.07
CA LYS A 9 -2.83 -10.24 6.13
C LYS A 9 -2.21 -11.20 7.13
N GLU A 10 -1.56 -12.25 6.64
CA GLU A 10 -0.88 -13.24 7.48
C GLU A 10 0.26 -12.60 8.28
N PHE A 11 1.11 -11.82 7.62
CA PHE A 11 2.19 -11.08 8.27
C PHE A 11 1.66 -10.13 9.36
N PHE A 12 0.58 -9.40 9.08
CA PHE A 12 -0.08 -8.51 10.04
C PHE A 12 -0.48 -9.28 11.29
N LYS A 13 -1.20 -10.41 11.13
CA LYS A 13 -1.66 -11.28 12.22
C LYS A 13 -0.51 -11.73 13.11
N GLU A 14 0.46 -12.38 12.49
CA GLU A 14 1.56 -13.05 13.20
C GLU A 14 2.44 -12.04 13.91
N THR A 15 2.75 -10.92 13.24
CA THR A 15 3.61 -9.88 13.79
C THR A 15 2.92 -9.14 14.93
N CYS A 16 1.63 -8.80 14.80
CA CYS A 16 0.88 -8.18 15.89
C CYS A 16 0.88 -9.07 17.13
N ASN A 17 0.44 -10.32 17.00
CA ASN A 17 0.37 -11.25 18.12
C ASN A 17 1.75 -11.53 18.73
N SER A 18 2.79 -11.69 17.91
CA SER A 18 4.17 -11.87 18.40
C SER A 18 4.65 -10.66 19.21
N LEU A 19 4.33 -9.44 18.77
CA LEU A 19 4.71 -8.22 19.48
C LEU A 19 3.94 -8.05 20.80
N LEU A 20 2.65 -8.41 20.83
CA LEU A 20 1.83 -8.39 22.04
C LEU A 20 2.32 -9.39 23.09
N VAL A 21 2.60 -10.63 22.68
CA VAL A 21 3.13 -11.67 23.58
C VAL A 21 4.46 -11.25 24.19
N LYS A 22 5.33 -10.56 23.42
CA LYS A 22 6.61 -10.03 23.94
C LYS A 22 6.44 -8.99 25.04
N VAL A 23 5.31 -8.28 25.07
CA VAL A 23 4.96 -7.34 26.14
C VAL A 23 3.96 -7.94 27.14
N LYS A 24 3.86 -9.28 27.20
CA LYS A 24 2.99 -10.05 28.10
C LYS A 24 1.50 -9.69 27.97
N LYS A 25 1.06 -9.36 26.77
CA LYS A 25 -0.35 -9.20 26.41
C LYS A 25 -0.84 -10.39 25.61
N ASP A 26 -2.12 -10.70 25.78
CA ASP A 26 -2.75 -11.78 25.03
C ASP A 26 -2.81 -11.46 23.53
N PRO A 27 -2.66 -12.47 22.65
CA PRO A 27 -2.88 -12.30 21.23
C PRO A 27 -4.37 -12.00 20.98
N VAL A 28 -4.65 -10.91 20.28
CA VAL A 28 -6.04 -10.45 20.01
C VAL A 28 -6.39 -10.45 18.53
N ILE A 29 -5.44 -10.72 17.64
CA ILE A 29 -5.66 -10.67 16.19
C ILE A 29 -5.88 -12.08 15.64
N ASP A 30 -7.10 -12.36 15.18
CA ASP A 30 -7.46 -13.63 14.54
C ASP A 30 -7.84 -13.45 13.05
N ASN A 31 -8.19 -14.55 12.39
CA ASN A 31 -8.57 -14.53 10.98
C ASN A 31 -9.92 -13.82 10.74
N GLU A 32 -10.84 -13.88 11.71
CA GLU A 32 -12.15 -13.25 11.59
C GLU A 32 -12.02 -11.73 11.60
N LEU A 33 -11.29 -11.22 12.60
CA LEU A 33 -10.96 -9.81 12.76
C LEU A 33 -10.24 -9.26 11.53
N ILE A 34 -9.19 -9.97 11.06
CA ILE A 34 -8.45 -9.55 9.86
C ILE A 34 -9.32 -9.49 8.63
N ASN A 35 -10.19 -10.46 8.41
CA ASN A 35 -11.03 -10.46 7.21
C ASN A 35 -12.13 -9.39 7.24
N LYS A 36 -12.51 -8.90 8.43
CA LYS A 36 -13.47 -7.80 8.60
C LYS A 36 -12.88 -6.40 8.39
N MET A 37 -11.56 -6.26 8.34
CA MET A 37 -10.93 -4.95 8.17
C MET A 37 -11.13 -4.43 6.74
N ILE A 38 -11.83 -3.30 6.63
CA ILE A 38 -12.23 -2.68 5.37
C ILE A 38 -11.05 -2.16 4.53
N PHE A 39 -9.90 -1.90 5.15
CA PHE A 39 -8.74 -1.37 4.44
C PHE A 39 -8.04 -2.41 3.54
N TRP A 40 -8.45 -3.69 3.58
CA TRP A 40 -7.98 -4.69 2.62
C TRP A 40 -8.67 -4.56 1.25
N ASP A 41 -9.82 -3.90 1.19
CA ASP A 41 -10.59 -3.73 -0.04
C ASP A 41 -9.94 -2.67 -0.92
N CYS A 42 -8.91 -3.09 -1.65
CA CYS A 42 -8.19 -2.23 -2.55
C CYS A 42 -9.01 -1.99 -3.83
N THR A 43 -9.56 -0.78 -3.98
CA THR A 43 -10.09 -0.33 -5.28
C THR A 43 -8.94 0.22 -6.13
N TYR A 44 -8.42 -0.60 -7.04
CA TYR A 44 -7.43 -0.14 -8.03
C TYR A 44 -7.85 -0.52 -9.45
N SER A 45 -7.40 0.27 -10.42
CA SER A 45 -7.57 -0.04 -11.83
C SER A 45 -6.51 -1.04 -12.29
N GLU A 46 -6.89 -2.22 -12.77
CA GLU A 46 -5.95 -3.24 -13.26
C GLU A 46 -4.96 -2.70 -14.32
N THR A 47 -5.40 -1.71 -15.10
CA THR A 47 -4.65 -1.10 -16.20
C THR A 47 -3.96 0.20 -15.81
N LYS A 48 -4.34 0.84 -14.70
CA LYS A 48 -3.86 2.17 -14.27
C LYS A 48 -3.37 2.24 -12.81
N ILE A 49 -3.00 1.11 -12.20
CA ILE A 49 -2.36 1.09 -10.87
C ILE A 49 -1.14 2.01 -10.85
N THR A 50 -1.17 3.03 -9.99
CA THR A 50 -0.01 3.85 -9.65
C THR A 50 0.66 3.35 -8.37
N PHE A 51 1.91 3.75 -8.15
CA PHE A 51 2.60 3.52 -6.86
C PHE A 51 1.84 4.11 -5.67
N ILE A 52 1.16 5.24 -5.90
CA ILE A 52 0.31 5.89 -4.91
C ILE A 52 -0.92 5.05 -4.58
N ASP A 53 -1.57 4.43 -5.56
CA ASP A 53 -2.73 3.54 -5.31
C ASP A 53 -2.31 2.29 -4.51
N LEU A 54 -1.05 1.87 -4.66
CA LEU A 54 -0.44 0.77 -3.92
C LEU A 54 -0.08 1.15 -2.48
N ILE A 55 0.48 2.35 -2.26
CA ILE A 55 0.74 2.85 -0.91
C ILE A 55 -0.57 3.15 -0.18
N LYS A 56 -1.51 3.86 -0.82
CA LYS A 56 -2.82 4.21 -0.23
C LYS A 56 -3.69 2.97 0.02
N GLY A 57 -3.60 1.96 -0.84
CA GLY A 57 -4.35 0.71 -0.69
C GLY A 57 -3.76 -0.25 0.34
N ILE A 58 -2.44 -0.25 0.55
CA ILE A 58 -1.81 -1.18 1.52
C ILE A 58 -1.53 -0.54 2.89
N ILE A 59 -1.29 0.78 2.95
CA ILE A 59 -1.10 1.53 4.20
C ILE A 59 -2.13 2.65 4.22
N SER A 60 -3.39 2.29 4.40
CA SER A 60 -4.46 3.27 4.54
C SER A 60 -4.28 4.05 5.85
N CYS A 61 -4.82 5.27 5.94
CA CYS A 61 -4.78 6.07 7.17
C CYS A 61 -5.44 5.33 8.35
N GLU A 62 -6.45 4.53 8.03
CA GLU A 62 -7.20 3.67 8.94
C GLU A 62 -6.31 2.61 9.59
N LEU A 63 -5.24 2.15 8.92
CA LEU A 63 -4.27 1.21 9.48
C LEU A 63 -3.51 1.81 10.67
N ALA A 64 -3.14 3.09 10.60
CA ALA A 64 -2.45 3.77 11.70
C ALA A 64 -3.39 3.93 12.91
N ALA A 65 -4.65 4.30 12.67
CA ALA A 65 -5.66 4.38 13.73
C ALA A 65 -5.93 3.01 14.35
N TYR A 66 -6.05 1.97 13.52
CA TYR A 66 -6.31 0.60 13.99
C TYR A 66 -5.14 0.05 14.82
N THR A 67 -3.91 0.26 14.36
CA THR A 67 -2.72 -0.18 15.10
C THR A 67 -2.55 0.56 16.42
N ALA A 68 -3.03 1.81 16.53
CA ALA A 68 -3.04 2.53 17.81
C ALA A 68 -4.00 1.88 18.84
N LEU A 69 -5.09 1.27 18.38
CA LEU A 69 -6.02 0.52 19.24
C LEU A 69 -5.42 -0.81 19.71
N ILE A 70 -4.64 -1.49 18.86
CA ILE A 70 -3.96 -2.74 19.22
C ILE A 70 -2.81 -2.46 20.20
N PHE A 71 -2.03 -1.42 19.92
CA PHE A 71 -0.80 -1.11 20.64
C PHE A 71 -0.98 0.14 21.50
N GLU A 72 -1.23 -0.05 22.80
CA GLU A 72 -1.20 1.05 23.79
C GLU A 72 0.19 1.73 23.89
N ASN A 73 1.25 1.06 23.42
CA ASN A 73 2.61 1.59 23.44
C ASN A 73 3.02 2.09 22.05
N LYS A 74 3.22 3.40 21.93
CA LYS A 74 3.66 4.06 20.69
C LYS A 74 4.95 3.47 20.10
N LYS A 75 5.94 3.12 20.93
CA LYS A 75 7.20 2.52 20.46
C LYS A 75 6.98 1.13 19.85
N LEU A 76 6.03 0.37 20.40
CA LEU A 76 5.66 -0.95 19.87
C LEU A 76 4.87 -0.80 18.56
N GLN A 77 3.96 0.16 18.52
CA GLN A 77 3.23 0.54 17.30
C GLN A 77 4.18 0.95 16.18
N ASP A 78 5.11 1.87 16.44
CA ASP A 78 6.10 2.33 15.46
C ASP A 78 6.94 1.17 14.93
N LYS A 79 7.37 0.27 15.83
CA LYS A 79 8.11 -0.95 15.45
C LYS A 79 7.28 -1.84 14.52
N PHE A 80 6.00 -2.05 14.82
CA PHE A 80 5.10 -2.80 13.97
C PHE A 80 4.95 -2.14 12.58
N LEU A 81 4.68 -0.84 12.54
CA LEU A 81 4.49 -0.10 11.29
C LEU A 81 5.73 -0.14 10.39
N VAL A 82 6.93 -0.04 10.96
CA VAL A 82 8.20 -0.19 10.22
C VAL A 82 8.33 -1.60 9.63
N LEU A 83 8.03 -2.64 10.42
CA LEU A 83 8.08 -4.03 9.96
C LEU A 83 7.09 -4.28 8.81
N LEU A 84 5.86 -3.81 8.97
CA LEU A 84 4.81 -3.93 7.97
C LEU A 84 5.17 -3.20 6.68
N ARG A 85 5.63 -1.95 6.76
CA ARG A 85 6.10 -1.17 5.61
C ARG A 85 7.20 -1.90 4.84
N ASN A 86 8.20 -2.44 5.54
CA ASN A 86 9.30 -3.16 4.91
C ASN A 86 8.85 -4.45 4.24
N PHE A 87 7.93 -5.19 4.87
CA PHE A 87 7.37 -6.40 4.30
C PHE A 87 6.59 -6.11 3.00
N ILE A 88 5.71 -5.11 3.03
CA ILE A 88 4.93 -4.67 1.86
C ILE A 88 5.86 -4.21 0.73
N PHE A 89 6.89 -3.44 1.06
CA PHE A 89 7.88 -2.98 0.10
C PHE A 89 8.56 -4.16 -0.58
N ASN A 90 9.04 -5.15 0.18
CA ASN A 90 9.70 -6.33 -0.37
C ASN A 90 8.76 -7.15 -1.28
N LYS A 91 7.50 -7.36 -0.88
CA LYS A 91 6.53 -8.11 -1.68
C LYS A 91 6.14 -7.37 -2.97
N SER A 92 6.04 -6.05 -2.91
CA SER A 92 5.71 -5.22 -4.08
C SER A 92 6.91 -4.95 -4.98
N TRP A 93 8.15 -5.06 -4.48
CA TRP A 93 9.37 -4.76 -5.23
C TRP A 93 9.50 -5.56 -6.53
N ASN A 94 9.29 -6.88 -6.47
CA ASN A 94 9.39 -7.76 -7.64
C ASN A 94 8.35 -7.41 -8.72
N PHE A 95 7.16 -7.02 -8.30
CA PHE A 95 6.13 -6.53 -9.21
C PHE A 95 6.55 -5.22 -9.88
N TRP A 96 7.17 -4.31 -9.13
CA TRP A 96 7.61 -3.01 -9.63
C TRP A 96 8.80 -3.08 -10.56
N ILE A 97 9.85 -3.82 -10.20
CA ILE A 97 11.04 -3.95 -11.05
C ILE A 97 10.66 -4.46 -12.44
N ASN A 98 9.79 -5.48 -12.51
CA ASN A 98 9.32 -5.99 -13.79
C ASN A 98 8.58 -4.94 -14.62
N ARG A 99 7.71 -4.12 -14.00
CA ARG A 99 7.03 -3.02 -14.70
C ARG A 99 8.02 -1.93 -15.15
N CYS A 100 8.95 -1.53 -14.28
CA CYS A 100 9.97 -0.54 -14.59
C CYS A 100 10.86 -1.00 -15.76
N LEU A 101 11.26 -2.27 -15.79
CA LEU A 101 12.05 -2.83 -16.89
C LEU A 101 11.28 -2.81 -18.22
N LYS A 102 10.00 -3.22 -18.21
CA LYS A 102 9.13 -3.13 -19.40
C LYS A 102 8.97 -1.69 -19.90
N GLN A 103 8.84 -0.74 -18.98
CA GLN A 103 8.73 0.69 -19.32
C GLN A 103 10.03 1.22 -19.93
N LYS A 104 11.19 0.91 -19.34
CA LYS A 104 12.51 1.28 -19.90
C LYS A 104 12.71 0.71 -21.31
N GLU A 105 12.31 -0.53 -21.54
CA GLU A 105 12.41 -1.15 -22.87
C GLU A 105 11.48 -0.48 -23.89
N LYS A 106 10.27 -0.10 -23.48
CA LYS A 106 9.34 0.67 -24.32
C LYS A 106 9.92 2.04 -24.70
N GLU A 107 10.48 2.76 -23.72
CA GLU A 107 11.14 4.05 -23.94
C GLU A 107 12.35 3.93 -24.88
N ARG A 108 13.16 2.87 -24.71
CA ARG A 108 14.30 2.57 -25.58
C ARG A 108 13.86 2.38 -27.03
N ARG A 109 12.81 1.58 -27.27
CA ARG A 109 12.24 1.35 -28.62
C ARG A 109 11.71 2.62 -29.27
N LEU A 110 11.10 3.50 -28.47
CA LEU A 110 10.55 4.77 -28.92
C LEU A 110 11.62 5.87 -29.06
N LYS A 111 12.90 5.56 -28.80
CA LYS A 111 14.01 6.54 -28.77
C LYS A 111 13.69 7.76 -27.88
N VAL A 112 12.96 7.52 -26.79
CA VAL A 112 12.63 8.55 -25.81
C VAL A 112 13.88 8.83 -24.99
N ASN A 113 14.42 10.03 -25.12
CA ASN A 113 15.57 10.48 -24.35
C ASN A 113 15.11 11.25 -23.09
N LEU A 114 16.01 11.41 -22.12
CA LEU A 114 15.77 12.16 -20.87
C LEU A 114 15.19 13.57 -21.11
N LYS A 115 15.51 14.18 -22.26
CA LYS A 115 14.98 15.49 -22.67
C LYS A 115 13.49 15.42 -23.03
N LYS A 116 13.06 14.46 -23.86
CA LYS A 116 11.64 14.18 -24.16
C LYS A 116 10.84 13.74 -22.94
N VAL A 117 11.42 12.97 -22.01
CA VAL A 117 10.73 12.61 -20.76
C VAL A 117 10.44 13.84 -19.91
N LYS A 118 11.42 14.75 -19.78
CA LYS A 118 11.26 16.02 -19.04
C LYS A 118 10.28 16.97 -19.73
N GLU A 119 10.28 17.03 -21.06
CA GLU A 119 9.30 17.82 -21.83
C GLU A 119 7.88 17.29 -21.63
N ASN A 120 7.67 15.96 -21.54
CA ASN A 120 6.37 15.35 -21.25
C ASN A 120 5.95 15.40 -19.77
N LEU A 121 6.88 15.61 -18.84
CA LEU A 121 6.58 15.80 -17.40
C LEU A 121 6.07 17.21 -17.10
N ASN A 122 6.43 18.19 -17.94
CA ASN A 122 5.96 19.57 -17.83
C ASN A 122 4.54 19.76 -18.40
N GLU A 123 4.02 18.79 -19.13
CA GLU A 123 2.59 18.72 -19.40
C GLU A 123 1.95 17.94 -18.23
N ASP A 124 1.06 18.59 -17.47
CA ASP A 124 0.21 18.03 -16.40
C ASP A 124 -0.73 16.89 -16.86
N LYS A 125 -0.35 16.11 -17.88
CA LYS A 125 -1.13 15.06 -18.54
C LYS A 125 -0.81 13.66 -18.03
N TYR A 126 0.05 13.51 -17.03
CA TYR A 126 0.27 12.18 -16.42
C TYR A 126 -0.92 11.75 -15.54
N ILE A 127 -1.78 12.69 -15.14
CA ILE A 127 -3.10 12.41 -14.60
C ILE A 127 -4.05 12.34 -15.80
N ASP A 128 -4.56 11.15 -16.09
CA ASP A 128 -5.61 10.97 -17.09
C ASP A 128 -6.79 11.92 -16.77
N PRO A 129 -7.15 12.87 -17.65
CA PRO A 129 -8.27 13.78 -17.40
C PRO A 129 -9.63 13.04 -17.37
N ASN A 130 -9.69 11.81 -17.89
CA ASN A 130 -10.84 10.91 -17.74
C ASN A 130 -10.77 10.04 -16.48
N ARG A 131 -9.80 10.27 -15.59
CA ARG A 131 -9.78 9.69 -14.24
C ARG A 131 -11.01 10.21 -13.51
N LYS A 132 -12.11 9.47 -13.59
CA LYS A 132 -13.24 9.62 -12.68
C LYS A 132 -12.73 9.34 -11.28
N ILE A 133 -12.38 10.40 -10.56
CA ILE A 133 -12.26 10.35 -9.11
C ILE A 133 -13.69 10.09 -8.64
N ASN A 134 -13.98 8.88 -8.17
CA ASN A 134 -15.21 8.65 -7.44
C ASN A 134 -15.15 9.53 -6.19
N GLN A 135 -15.86 10.67 -6.23
CA GLN A 135 -15.91 11.67 -5.17
C GLN A 135 -16.41 11.09 -3.83
N LEU A 136 -16.96 9.88 -3.83
CA LEU A 136 -17.35 9.10 -2.64
C LEU A 136 -16.19 8.75 -1.69
N GLN A 137 -14.92 8.87 -2.09
CA GLN A 137 -13.77 8.62 -1.21
C GLN A 137 -13.23 9.87 -0.50
N LEU A 138 -13.76 11.07 -0.77
CA LEU A 138 -13.32 12.31 -0.11
C LEU A 138 -14.16 12.70 1.12
N THR A 139 -15.29 12.03 1.37
CA THR A 139 -16.19 12.35 2.49
C THR A 139 -15.74 11.85 3.86
N PHE A 140 -14.66 11.09 3.97
CA PHE A 140 -14.15 10.61 5.28
C PHE A 140 -13.00 11.44 5.88
N LEU A 141 -12.67 12.61 5.31
CA LEU A 141 -11.65 13.52 5.86
C LEU A 141 -12.21 14.75 6.60
N THR A 142 -13.51 14.76 6.92
CA THR A 142 -14.10 15.79 7.79
C THR A 142 -15.03 15.14 8.81
N VAL A 143 -14.47 14.46 9.81
CA VAL A 143 -14.91 14.52 11.22
C VAL A 143 -13.69 14.30 12.10
#